data_AF-A0A7S7AXB1-F1
#
_entry.id   AF-A0A7S7AXB1-F1
#
_cell.length_a   1.000
_cell.length_b   1.000
_cell.length_c   1.000
_cell.angle_alpha   90.00
_cell.angle_beta   90.00
_cell.angle_gamma   90.00
#
_symmetry.space_group_name_H-M   'P 1'
#
loop_
_entity.id
_entity.type
_entity.pdbx_description
1 polymer ?
#
loop_
_entity_poly.entity_id
_entity_poly.type
_entity_poly.pdbx_seq_one_letter_code
_entity_poly.pdbx_strand_id
1 'polypeptide(L)'
;MKKKLFSKILLIFFSVLFMQFFSCTGKEKSPAPLNEKIKPKRIIRDKILLILGKDYYEKNGILGYLKEEYGIGNEESPVKLLTYKDMTETTKLPRLKMITEKIEEYKITIVISIGIPEGGGRYLIQNAENNPLLTIISLLPMDEILPLEAASDIVIDFKAPTSLLNKEDSFTVSDDDIGVLLTASVFAGEDINAKNKNLKNSPLEEFREALFTAQKVMQKPVFNNDYSIKPFIDSDTGIPSHKYLLIYKNGENPENDLETPDSKDTEDAVDENGDITNPDKLEGGA
;
A
#
# COMPACT_ATOMS: atom_id res chain seq x y z
N MET A 1 -78.01 -11.07 20.63
CA MET A 1 -77.57 -10.34 19.41
C MET A 1 -77.19 -8.92 19.80
N LYS A 2 -75.89 -8.67 20.06
CA LYS A 2 -75.34 -7.38 20.51
C LYS A 2 -74.28 -6.92 19.51
N LYS A 3 -74.70 -6.27 18.43
CA LYS A 3 -73.80 -5.51 17.53
C LYS A 3 -74.63 -4.40 16.90
N LYS A 4 -74.07 -3.19 16.84
CA LYS A 4 -74.60 -1.97 16.17
C LYS A 4 -75.32 -0.90 17.02
N LEU A 5 -74.89 -0.65 18.27
CA LEU A 5 -75.23 0.63 18.94
C LEU A 5 -74.02 1.48 19.38
N PHE A 6 -72.79 1.00 19.21
CA PHE A 6 -71.56 1.71 19.62
C PHE A 6 -70.86 2.48 18.49
N SER A 7 -71.48 2.60 17.31
CA SER A 7 -70.85 3.14 16.09
C SER A 7 -71.33 4.54 15.67
N LYS A 8 -72.22 5.19 16.42
CA LYS A 8 -72.74 6.53 16.06
C LYS A 8 -72.52 7.63 17.11
N ILE A 9 -71.99 7.29 18.29
CA ILE A 9 -71.66 8.27 19.35
C ILE A 9 -70.18 8.69 19.30
N LEU A 10 -69.30 7.89 18.67
CA LEU A 10 -67.89 8.23 18.52
C LEU A 10 -67.59 9.20 17.36
N LEU A 11 -68.58 9.52 16.53
CA LEU A 11 -68.41 10.31 15.29
C LEU A 11 -68.97 11.74 15.36
N ILE A 12 -69.47 12.18 16.53
CA ILE A 12 -70.01 13.55 16.74
C ILE A 12 -69.12 14.38 17.66
N PHE A 13 -68.13 13.78 18.34
CA PHE A 13 -67.09 14.53 19.06
C PHE A 13 -65.97 15.08 18.15
N PHE A 14 -66.06 14.80 16.84
CA PHE A 14 -65.02 15.11 15.85
C PHE A 14 -65.27 16.41 15.05
N SER A 15 -66.17 17.31 15.46
CA SER A 15 -66.56 18.43 14.59
C SER A 15 -66.68 19.84 15.21
N VAL A 16 -66.37 20.06 16.50
CA VAL A 16 -66.57 21.41 17.11
C VAL A 16 -65.42 21.86 18.02
N LEU A 17 -64.17 21.55 17.67
CA LEU A 17 -63.04 22.29 18.25
C LEU A 17 -62.05 22.71 17.17
N PHE A 18 -62.62 23.32 16.13
CA PHE A 18 -61.91 24.03 15.07
C PHE A 18 -62.47 25.45 15.04
N MET A 19 -61.83 26.36 15.77
CA MET A 19 -61.63 27.77 15.38
C MET A 19 -60.71 28.47 16.39
N GLN A 20 -59.44 28.48 16.00
CA GLN A 20 -58.49 29.60 15.99
C GLN A 20 -58.26 30.44 17.26
N PHE A 21 -56.99 30.45 17.71
CA PHE A 21 -56.26 31.69 17.97
C PHE A 21 -54.80 31.57 17.51
N PHE A 22 -54.49 32.36 16.48
CA PHE A 22 -53.27 33.13 16.19
C PHE A 22 -51.91 32.75 16.80
N SER A 23 -50.96 32.61 15.85
CA SER A 23 -49.64 33.25 15.84
C SER A 23 -48.54 32.69 16.75
N CYS A 24 -47.60 31.98 16.12
CA CYS A 24 -46.18 32.19 16.37
C CYS A 24 -45.37 31.77 15.14
N THR A 25 -44.74 32.76 14.52
CA THR A 25 -43.70 32.63 13.51
C THR A 25 -42.50 31.84 14.05
N GLY A 26 -42.15 30.75 13.38
CA GLY A 26 -40.88 30.06 13.52
C GLY A 26 -40.53 29.37 12.21
N LYS A 27 -39.46 29.81 11.55
CA LYS A 27 -38.97 29.23 10.30
C LYS A 27 -38.52 27.79 10.55
N GLU A 28 -39.33 26.81 10.20
CA GLU A 28 -38.88 25.42 10.10
C GLU A 28 -38.09 25.25 8.81
N LYS A 29 -36.76 25.24 8.95
CA LYS A 29 -35.87 24.69 7.94
C LYS A 29 -36.21 23.21 7.82
N SER A 30 -36.71 22.79 6.66
CA SER A 30 -36.74 21.39 6.26
C SER A 30 -35.36 20.78 6.56
N PRO A 31 -35.25 19.67 7.29
CA PRO A 31 -33.97 18.99 7.41
C PRO A 31 -33.61 18.53 6.00
N ALA A 32 -32.47 19.02 5.51
CA ALA A 32 -31.84 18.46 4.32
C ALA A 32 -31.66 16.95 4.55
N PRO A 33 -31.81 16.10 3.53
CA PRO A 33 -31.47 14.70 3.69
C PRO A 33 -29.98 14.63 4.02
N LEU A 34 -29.66 14.29 5.27
CA LEU A 34 -28.34 13.85 5.70
C LEU A 34 -28.08 12.49 5.03
N ASN A 35 -27.78 12.53 3.74
CA ASN A 35 -26.96 11.51 3.10
C ASN A 35 -25.50 11.85 3.46
N GLU A 36 -25.17 11.73 4.75
CA GLU A 36 -23.80 11.33 5.09
C GLU A 36 -23.65 9.93 4.49
N LYS A 37 -23.06 9.86 3.30
CA LYS A 37 -22.50 8.61 2.81
C LYS A 37 -21.52 8.18 3.89
N ILE A 38 -21.94 7.28 4.78
CA ILE A 38 -21.05 6.65 5.75
C ILE A 38 -19.95 6.02 4.89
N LYS A 39 -18.78 6.67 4.84
CA LYS A 39 -17.62 6.08 4.18
C LYS A 39 -17.37 4.78 4.93
N PRO A 40 -17.31 3.61 4.25
CA PRO A 40 -16.96 2.39 4.94
C PRO A 40 -15.58 2.59 5.56
N LYS A 41 -15.53 2.67 6.88
CA LYS A 41 -14.31 2.85 7.66
C LYS A 41 -13.85 1.51 8.15
N ARG A 42 -12.60 1.16 7.82
CA ARG A 42 -11.97 -0.03 8.39
C ARG A 42 -11.53 0.29 9.82
N ILE A 43 -11.71 -0.65 10.73
CA ILE A 43 -11.25 -0.49 12.12
C ILE A 43 -9.83 -1.02 12.19
N ILE A 44 -8.90 -0.18 12.65
CA ILE A 44 -7.52 -0.58 12.98
C ILE A 44 -7.51 -1.04 14.44
N ARG A 45 -7.08 -2.27 14.68
CA ARG A 45 -6.97 -2.85 16.02
C ARG A 45 -5.54 -2.92 16.52
N ASP A 46 -4.58 -3.00 15.62
CA ASP A 46 -3.18 -3.18 15.93
C ASP A 46 -2.45 -1.86 16.19
N LYS A 47 -1.29 -1.99 16.82
CA LYS A 47 -0.36 -0.88 17.03
C LYS A 47 0.62 -0.86 15.86
N ILE A 48 0.53 0.18 15.04
CA ILE A 48 1.28 0.32 13.81
C ILE A 48 2.38 1.36 14.00
N LEU A 49 3.59 1.06 13.56
CA LEU A 49 4.66 2.04 13.38
C LEU A 49 4.85 2.31 11.90
N LEU A 50 4.56 3.55 11.49
CA LEU A 50 4.84 4.04 10.15
C LEU A 50 6.19 4.76 10.16
N ILE A 51 7.16 4.27 9.37
CA ILE A 51 8.50 4.82 9.23
C ILE A 51 8.60 5.55 7.89
N LEU A 52 8.86 6.85 7.92
CA LEU A 52 9.01 7.66 6.70
C LEU A 52 10.47 8.02 6.44
N GLY A 53 10.96 7.57 5.29
CA GLY A 53 12.26 7.88 4.74
C GLY A 53 12.50 9.35 4.39
N LYS A 54 13.74 9.64 3.99
CA LYS A 54 14.22 10.98 3.65
C LYS A 54 13.37 11.66 2.57
N ASP A 55 12.98 10.91 1.54
CA ASP A 55 12.26 11.47 0.39
C ASP A 55 10.74 11.56 0.61
N TYR A 56 10.24 11.04 1.74
CA TYR A 56 8.82 10.88 2.02
C TYR A 56 8.34 11.66 3.25
N TYR A 57 9.21 11.97 4.22
CA TYR A 57 8.77 12.54 5.49
C TYR A 57 8.17 13.96 5.39
N GLU A 58 8.53 14.73 4.37
CA GLU A 58 7.98 16.08 4.14
C GLU A 58 6.69 16.07 3.30
N LYS A 59 6.37 14.94 2.66
CA LYS A 59 5.22 14.79 1.78
C LYS A 59 3.94 14.58 2.58
N ASN A 60 3.44 15.64 3.23
CA ASN A 60 2.24 15.56 4.07
C ASN A 60 1.00 14.99 3.35
N GLY A 61 0.92 15.11 2.02
CA GLY A 61 -0.18 14.58 1.21
C GLY A 61 -0.34 13.07 1.32
N ILE A 62 0.76 12.31 1.43
CA ILE A 62 0.74 10.84 1.47
C ILE A 62 0.06 10.29 2.73
N LEU A 63 -0.02 11.11 3.80
CA LEU A 63 -0.63 10.73 5.07
C LEU A 63 -2.09 11.18 5.20
N GLY A 64 -2.64 11.87 4.19
CA GLY A 64 -3.94 12.58 4.31
C GLY A 64 -5.07 11.71 4.85
N TYR A 65 -5.32 10.56 4.21
CA TYR A 65 -6.37 9.63 4.63
C TYR A 65 -6.13 9.05 6.02
N LEU A 66 -4.91 8.55 6.27
CA LEU A 66 -4.58 7.91 7.55
C LEU A 66 -4.64 8.92 8.71
N LYS A 67 -4.26 10.18 8.46
CA LYS A 67 -4.34 11.27 9.44
C LYS A 67 -5.78 11.64 9.73
N GLU A 68 -6.62 11.78 8.71
CA GLU A 68 -8.05 12.09 8.85
C GLU A 68 -8.80 10.99 9.60
N GLU A 69 -8.53 9.72 9.28
CA GLU A 69 -9.32 8.60 9.80
C GLU A 69 -8.78 8.00 11.11
N TYR A 70 -7.46 7.98 11.30
CA TYR A 70 -6.83 7.27 12.42
C TYR A 70 -5.94 8.16 13.29
N GLY A 71 -5.81 9.44 12.96
CA GLY A 71 -5.12 10.43 13.78
C GLY A 71 -3.64 10.12 13.99
N ILE A 72 -2.86 10.00 12.91
CA ILE A 72 -1.41 9.69 12.97
C ILE A 72 -0.66 10.59 13.96
N GLY A 73 0.22 9.98 14.75
CA GLY A 73 1.21 10.70 15.57
C GLY A 73 0.71 11.17 16.94
N ASN A 74 -0.58 10.98 17.24
CA ASN A 74 -1.11 11.24 18.58
C ASN A 74 -0.80 10.08 19.54
N GLU A 75 -0.69 10.35 20.85
CA GLU A 75 -0.40 9.31 21.87
C GLU A 75 -1.44 8.19 21.91
N GLU A 76 -2.71 8.50 21.67
CA GLU A 76 -3.79 7.50 21.64
C GLU A 76 -3.95 6.83 20.27
N SER A 77 -3.29 7.35 19.24
CA SER A 77 -3.41 6.82 17.87
C SER A 77 -2.92 5.38 17.79
N PRO A 78 -3.63 4.50 17.05
CA PRO A 78 -3.08 3.21 16.69
C PRO A 78 -1.90 3.33 15.72
N VAL A 79 -1.76 4.44 14.99
CA VAL A 79 -0.67 4.67 14.02
C VAL A 79 0.34 5.66 14.57
N LYS A 80 1.51 5.12 14.97
CA LYS A 80 2.70 5.87 15.38
C LYS A 80 3.52 6.25 14.17
N LEU A 81 4.19 7.39 14.24
CA LEU A 81 5.03 7.90 13.17
C LEU A 81 6.47 8.00 13.66
N LEU A 82 7.41 7.51 12.85
CA LEU A 82 8.84 7.75 12.99
C LEU A 82 9.37 8.32 11.67
N THR A 83 9.69 9.60 11.65
CA THR A 83 10.17 10.27 10.46
C THR A 83 11.69 10.28 10.37
N TYR A 84 12.22 10.49 9.16
CA TYR A 84 13.63 10.77 8.95
C TYR A 84 14.11 11.97 9.78
N LYS A 85 13.27 13.00 9.91
CA LYS A 85 13.55 14.15 10.77
C LYS A 85 13.75 13.74 12.23
N ASP A 86 12.88 12.90 12.78
CA ASP A 86 13.02 12.41 14.16
C ASP A 86 14.33 11.63 14.36
N MET A 87 14.70 10.80 13.38
CA MET A 87 15.94 10.03 13.42
C MET A 87 17.20 10.90 13.28
N THR A 88 17.10 12.11 12.76
CA THR A 88 18.23 13.03 12.52
C THR A 88 18.21 14.27 13.39
N GLU A 89 17.27 14.37 14.34
CA GLU A 89 17.08 15.58 15.15
C GLU A 89 18.35 15.98 15.91
N THR A 90 19.06 14.99 16.45
CA THR A 90 20.28 15.21 17.25
C THR A 90 21.58 15.10 16.45
N THR A 91 21.53 14.47 15.28
CA THR A 91 22.72 14.06 14.52
C THR A 91 22.47 14.19 13.02
N LYS A 92 23.50 14.56 12.24
CA LYS A 92 23.39 14.60 10.77
C LYS A 92 23.11 13.23 10.12
N LEU A 93 23.34 12.14 10.86
CA LEU A 93 23.08 10.78 10.43
C LEU A 93 21.86 10.21 11.16
N PRO A 94 21.06 9.33 10.52
CA PRO A 94 19.91 8.70 11.16
C PRO A 94 20.29 7.82 12.35
N ARG A 95 19.66 8.02 13.50
CA ARG A 95 19.77 7.17 14.69
C ARG A 95 18.85 5.97 14.59
N LEU A 96 19.21 5.03 13.72
CA LEU A 96 18.38 3.87 13.34
C LEU A 96 17.95 2.96 14.50
N LYS A 97 18.68 2.96 15.61
CA LYS A 97 18.29 2.26 16.85
C LYS A 97 16.89 2.69 17.35
N MET A 98 16.45 3.90 17.01
CA MET A 98 15.11 4.39 17.32
C MET A 98 13.99 3.50 16.77
N ILE A 99 14.24 2.76 15.68
CA ILE A 99 13.27 1.80 15.14
C ILE A 99 12.92 0.75 16.20
N THR A 100 13.95 0.15 16.82
CA THR A 100 13.76 -0.88 17.86
C THR A 100 13.17 -0.26 19.13
N GLU A 101 13.69 0.90 19.54
CA GLU A 101 13.18 1.62 20.72
C GLU A 101 11.67 1.89 20.60
N LYS A 102 11.20 2.34 19.43
CA LYS A 102 9.79 2.66 19.19
C LYS A 102 8.91 1.41 19.07
N ILE A 103 9.42 0.34 18.48
CA ILE A 103 8.72 -0.96 18.45
C ILE A 103 8.47 -1.46 19.88
N GLU A 104 9.48 -1.40 20.74
CA GLU A 104 9.40 -1.86 22.13
C GLU A 104 8.55 -0.93 23.02
N GLU A 105 8.72 0.39 22.87
CA GLU A 105 8.02 1.42 23.65
C GLU A 105 6.50 1.33 23.46
N TYR A 106 6.05 1.25 22.20
CA TYR A 106 4.62 1.26 21.87
C TYR A 106 4.00 -0.12 21.69
N LYS A 107 4.77 -1.20 21.93
CA LYS A 107 4.33 -2.58 21.72
C LYS A 107 3.74 -2.77 20.32
N ILE A 108 4.49 -2.29 19.33
CA ILE A 108 4.10 -2.33 17.92
C ILE A 108 3.94 -3.78 17.47
N THR A 109 2.84 -4.06 16.78
CA THR A 109 2.54 -5.37 16.17
C THR A 109 2.67 -5.34 14.65
N ILE A 110 2.66 -4.14 14.05
CA ILE A 110 2.84 -3.94 12.60
C ILE A 110 3.84 -2.80 12.35
N VAL A 111 4.85 -3.03 11.52
CA VAL A 111 5.76 -2.00 11.01
C VAL A 111 5.49 -1.81 9.53
N ILE A 112 5.34 -0.55 9.12
CA ILE A 112 5.27 -0.16 7.71
C ILE A 112 6.37 0.86 7.48
N SER A 113 7.26 0.60 6.53
CA SER A 113 8.31 1.55 6.15
C SER A 113 8.19 1.97 4.70
N ILE A 114 8.50 3.23 4.40
CA ILE A 114 8.65 3.73 3.02
C ILE A 114 9.98 4.45 2.85
N GLY A 115 10.81 4.00 1.90
CA GLY A 115 12.13 4.58 1.65
C GLY A 115 13.03 4.58 2.88
N ILE A 116 13.04 3.46 3.63
CA ILE A 116 13.78 3.38 4.89
C ILE A 116 15.26 3.76 4.67
N PRO A 117 15.90 4.50 5.60
CA PRO A 117 17.29 4.88 5.40
C PRO A 117 18.22 3.66 5.37
N GLU A 118 19.34 3.80 4.67
CA GLU A 118 20.39 2.78 4.57
C GLU A 118 20.81 2.27 5.96
N GLY A 119 20.98 0.95 6.07
CA GLY A 119 21.24 0.25 7.31
C GLY A 119 20.03 0.11 8.22
N GLY A 120 18.85 0.60 7.82
CA GLY A 120 17.58 0.43 8.54
C GLY A 120 17.06 -1.00 8.46
N GLY A 121 17.26 -1.68 7.34
CA GLY A 121 16.81 -3.06 7.13
C GLY A 121 17.35 -4.03 8.18
N ARG A 122 18.61 -3.87 8.61
CA ARG A 122 19.21 -4.72 9.67
C ARG A 122 18.46 -4.67 11.00
N TYR A 123 17.88 -3.52 11.35
CA TYR A 123 17.08 -3.38 12.57
C TYR A 123 15.72 -4.07 12.40
N LEU A 124 15.14 -4.01 11.21
CA LEU A 124 13.91 -4.75 10.92
C LEU A 124 14.14 -6.27 10.97
N ILE A 125 15.27 -6.76 10.43
CA ILE A 125 15.67 -8.18 10.56
C ILE A 125 15.75 -8.57 12.03
N GLN A 126 16.51 -7.81 12.84
CA GLN A 126 16.66 -8.12 14.26
C GLN A 126 15.31 -8.14 15.00
N ASN A 127 14.39 -7.22 14.67
CA ASN A 127 13.06 -7.20 15.28
C ASN A 127 12.19 -8.38 14.82
N ALA A 128 12.28 -8.78 13.54
CA ALA A 128 11.57 -9.95 13.02
C ALA A 128 12.06 -11.26 13.66
N GLU A 129 13.38 -11.40 13.87
CA GLU A 129 13.98 -12.56 14.54
C GLU A 129 13.56 -12.65 16.02
N ASN A 130 13.55 -11.51 16.73
CA ASN A 130 13.18 -11.45 18.14
C ASN A 130 11.68 -11.54 18.40
N ASN A 131 10.86 -11.15 17.41
CA ASN A 131 9.40 -11.21 17.48
C ASN A 131 8.83 -11.77 16.17
N PRO A 132 8.70 -13.10 16.04
CA PRO A 132 8.19 -13.75 14.83
C PRO A 132 6.77 -13.31 14.43
N LEU A 133 5.99 -12.79 15.38
CA LEU A 133 4.63 -12.28 15.13
C LEU A 133 4.60 -10.82 14.66
N LEU A 134 5.72 -10.09 14.70
CA LEU A 134 5.79 -8.72 14.21
C LEU A 134 5.57 -8.70 12.70
N THR A 135 4.47 -8.11 12.24
CA THR A 135 4.20 -7.97 10.80
C THR A 135 5.00 -6.80 10.24
N ILE A 136 5.73 -6.99 9.14
CA ILE A 136 6.58 -5.96 8.54
C ILE A 136 6.24 -5.85 7.05
N ILE A 137 5.89 -4.64 6.60
CA ILE A 137 5.65 -4.32 5.19
C ILE A 137 6.56 -3.16 4.79
N SER A 138 7.38 -3.38 3.77
CA SER A 138 8.34 -2.39 3.28
C SER A 138 7.95 -1.90 1.89
N LEU A 139 7.83 -0.59 1.73
CA LEU A 139 7.53 0.08 0.48
C LEU A 139 8.76 0.82 -0.03
N LEU A 140 8.98 0.77 -1.33
CA LEU A 140 10.00 1.54 -2.05
C LEU A 140 11.37 1.36 -1.37
N PRO A 141 11.90 0.13 -1.37
CA PRO A 141 13.10 -0.24 -0.61
C PRO A 141 14.37 0.51 -1.02
N MET A 142 14.37 1.18 -2.19
CA MET A 142 15.54 1.88 -2.74
C MET A 142 16.75 0.93 -2.76
N ASP A 143 17.84 1.27 -2.07
CA ASP A 143 19.07 0.47 -2.04
C ASP A 143 19.03 -0.69 -1.00
N GLU A 144 17.95 -0.82 -0.22
CA GLU A 144 17.82 -1.79 0.89
C GLU A 144 16.99 -3.04 0.52
N ILE A 145 16.95 -3.44 -0.76
CA ILE A 145 16.07 -4.54 -1.23
C ILE A 145 16.30 -5.84 -0.44
N LEU A 146 17.54 -6.37 -0.42
CA LEU A 146 17.82 -7.68 0.18
C LEU A 146 17.56 -7.71 1.70
N PRO A 147 18.02 -6.73 2.51
CA PRO A 147 17.69 -6.69 3.93
C PRO A 147 16.18 -6.62 4.20
N LEU A 148 15.44 -5.87 3.37
CA LEU A 148 14.01 -5.71 3.55
C LEU A 148 13.22 -6.93 3.11
N GLU A 149 13.64 -7.63 2.05
CA GLU A 149 13.04 -8.91 1.67
C GLU A 149 13.24 -9.98 2.76
N ALA A 150 14.42 -9.98 3.41
CA ALA A 150 14.70 -10.86 4.53
C ALA A 150 13.79 -10.57 5.74
N ALA A 151 13.62 -9.29 6.10
CA ALA A 151 12.85 -8.87 7.27
C ALA A 151 11.33 -8.92 7.07
N SER A 152 10.86 -8.58 5.86
CA SER A 152 9.45 -8.24 5.64
C SER A 152 8.60 -9.46 5.34
N ASP A 153 7.30 -9.35 5.64
CA ASP A 153 6.27 -10.25 5.12
C ASP A 153 5.91 -9.85 3.68
N ILE A 154 5.97 -8.55 3.35
CA ILE A 154 5.75 -8.00 2.01
C ILE A 154 6.76 -6.87 1.75
N VAL A 155 7.40 -6.89 0.58
CA VAL A 155 8.16 -5.77 0.01
C VAL A 155 7.48 -5.34 -1.28
N ILE A 156 7.28 -4.04 -1.48
CA ILE A 156 6.65 -3.50 -2.69
C ILE A 156 7.53 -2.41 -3.28
N ASP A 157 7.77 -2.48 -4.58
CA ASP A 157 8.45 -1.42 -5.32
C ASP A 157 7.75 -1.13 -6.66
N PHE A 158 8.09 -0.02 -7.30
CA PHE A 158 7.73 0.24 -8.68
C PHE A 158 8.78 -0.33 -9.62
N LYS A 159 8.33 -1.02 -10.66
CA LYS A 159 9.20 -1.30 -11.80
C LYS A 159 9.46 0.01 -12.53
N ALA A 160 10.73 0.39 -12.64
CA ALA A 160 11.12 1.49 -13.51
C ALA A 160 10.83 1.12 -14.97
N PRO A 161 10.16 1.98 -15.74
CA PRO A 161 9.96 1.77 -17.17
C PRO A 161 11.27 1.55 -17.92
N THR A 162 11.35 0.50 -18.73
CA THR A 162 12.49 0.25 -19.63
C THR A 162 12.70 1.41 -20.62
N SER A 163 11.64 2.17 -20.95
CA SER A 163 11.73 3.36 -21.79
C SER A 163 12.53 4.51 -21.19
N LEU A 164 12.70 4.55 -19.86
CA LEU A 164 13.49 5.56 -19.15
C LEU A 164 14.98 5.24 -19.10
N LEU A 165 15.38 4.01 -19.40
CA LEU A 165 16.80 3.70 -19.61
C LEU A 165 17.36 4.42 -20.85
N ASN A 166 16.48 4.85 -21.76
CA ASN A 166 16.83 5.44 -23.06
C ASN A 166 16.40 6.91 -23.22
N LYS A 167 15.74 7.52 -22.22
CA LYS A 167 15.30 8.92 -22.24
C LYS A 167 15.54 9.59 -20.90
N GLU A 168 15.89 10.87 -20.91
CA GLU A 168 16.01 11.74 -19.72
C GLU A 168 14.67 12.02 -18.99
N ASP A 169 13.64 11.20 -19.23
CA ASP A 169 12.37 11.32 -18.54
C ASP A 169 12.51 10.72 -17.12
N SER A 170 11.94 11.37 -16.11
CA SER A 170 11.94 10.86 -14.74
C SER A 170 10.67 10.07 -14.44
N PHE A 171 10.80 8.87 -13.88
CA PHE A 171 9.66 8.14 -13.34
C PHE A 171 9.18 8.88 -12.10
N THR A 172 7.97 9.43 -12.14
CA THR A 172 7.36 10.10 -11.00
C THR A 172 6.10 9.38 -10.57
N VAL A 173 6.01 9.13 -9.27
CA VAL A 173 4.83 8.54 -8.61
C VAL A 173 4.11 9.65 -7.87
N SER A 174 2.79 9.72 -8.01
CA SER A 174 2.02 10.78 -7.39
C SER A 174 1.91 10.58 -5.87
N ASP A 175 1.76 11.67 -5.11
CA ASP A 175 1.52 11.58 -3.66
C ASP A 175 0.20 10.84 -3.35
N ASP A 176 -0.79 10.91 -4.24
CA ASP A 176 -2.03 10.15 -4.13
C ASP A 176 -1.77 8.64 -4.25
N ASP A 177 -0.93 8.21 -5.21
CA ASP A 177 -0.56 6.80 -5.41
C ASP A 177 0.18 6.27 -4.18
N ILE A 178 1.13 7.05 -3.66
CA ILE A 178 1.87 6.70 -2.44
C ILE A 178 0.92 6.61 -1.23
N GLY A 179 -0.02 7.55 -1.11
CA GLY A 179 -1.00 7.54 -0.03
C GLY A 179 -1.93 6.31 -0.07
N VAL A 180 -2.32 5.87 -1.28
CA VAL A 180 -3.06 4.62 -1.48
C VAL A 180 -2.21 3.41 -1.08
N LEU A 181 -0.94 3.35 -1.48
CA LEU A 181 -0.03 2.26 -1.09
C LEU A 181 0.18 2.17 0.41
N LEU A 182 0.41 3.30 1.09
CA LEU A 182 0.53 3.36 2.54
C LEU A 182 -0.73 2.85 3.24
N THR A 183 -1.90 3.26 2.75
CA THR A 183 -3.19 2.81 3.29
C THR A 183 -3.41 1.32 3.05
N ALA A 184 -3.06 0.82 1.87
CA ALA A 184 -3.11 -0.60 1.54
C ALA A 184 -2.19 -1.43 2.45
N SER A 185 -0.98 -0.95 2.73
CA SER A 185 -0.06 -1.62 3.67
C SER A 185 -0.61 -1.69 5.08
N VAL A 186 -1.27 -0.63 5.56
CA VAL A 186 -1.96 -0.66 6.87
C VAL A 186 -3.02 -1.76 6.88
N PHE A 187 -3.82 -1.85 5.82
CA PHE A 187 -4.89 -2.83 5.71
C PHE A 187 -4.36 -4.26 5.57
N ALA A 188 -3.34 -4.48 4.75
CA ALA A 188 -2.68 -5.77 4.60
C ALA A 188 -2.03 -6.22 5.93
N GLY A 189 -1.36 -5.30 6.63
CA GLY A 189 -0.76 -5.59 7.94
C GLY A 189 -1.80 -6.07 8.96
N GLU A 190 -2.95 -5.39 9.05
CA GLU A 190 -4.06 -5.80 9.93
C GLU A 190 -4.59 -7.19 9.56
N ASP A 191 -4.73 -7.50 8.26
CA ASP A 191 -5.25 -8.81 7.85
C ASP A 191 -4.25 -9.94 8.12
N ILE A 192 -2.96 -9.71 7.83
CA ILE A 192 -1.87 -10.64 8.12
C ILE A 192 -1.82 -10.94 9.62
N ASN A 193 -1.89 -9.90 10.44
CA ASN A 193 -1.79 -10.04 11.88
C ASN A 193 -3.05 -10.70 12.47
N ALA A 194 -4.25 -10.36 11.99
CA ALA A 194 -5.49 -11.04 12.37
C ALA A 194 -5.49 -12.54 12.03
N LYS A 195 -4.71 -12.94 11.02
CA LYS A 195 -4.49 -14.34 10.62
C LYS A 195 -3.29 -14.98 11.33
N ASN A 196 -2.65 -14.29 12.28
CA ASN A 196 -1.42 -14.71 12.97
C ASN A 196 -0.32 -15.13 11.99
N LYS A 197 -0.16 -14.39 10.88
CA LYS A 197 0.74 -14.72 9.75
C LYS A 197 0.50 -16.08 9.07
N ASN A 198 -0.58 -16.78 9.40
CA ASN A 198 -0.97 -18.02 8.74
C ASN A 198 -1.92 -17.71 7.57
N LEU A 199 -1.34 -17.14 6.52
CA LEU A 199 -2.09 -16.75 5.33
C LEU A 199 -2.54 -17.98 4.54
N LYS A 200 -3.83 -18.04 4.22
CA LYS A 200 -4.37 -19.02 3.27
C LYS A 200 -4.07 -18.63 1.82
N ASN A 201 -4.07 -17.31 1.57
CA ASN A 201 -3.76 -16.70 0.28
C ASN A 201 -2.28 -16.31 0.25
N SER A 202 -1.72 -16.09 -0.95
CA SER A 202 -0.35 -15.57 -1.05
C SER A 202 -0.28 -14.11 -0.57
N PRO A 203 0.89 -13.61 -0.17
CA PRO A 203 1.08 -12.20 0.18
C PRO A 203 0.68 -11.23 -0.94
N LEU A 204 0.83 -11.65 -2.20
CA LEU A 204 0.34 -10.91 -3.37
C LEU A 204 -1.19 -10.72 -3.33
N GLU A 205 -1.95 -11.80 -3.11
CA GLU A 205 -3.41 -11.73 -3.06
C GLU A 205 -3.88 -10.92 -1.84
N GLU A 206 -3.23 -11.10 -0.70
CA GLU A 206 -3.49 -10.32 0.51
C GLU A 206 -3.33 -8.82 0.25
N PHE A 207 -2.22 -8.44 -0.40
CA PHE A 207 -1.97 -7.04 -0.72
C PHE A 207 -2.95 -6.50 -1.77
N ARG A 208 -3.33 -7.29 -2.78
CA ARG A 208 -4.31 -6.89 -3.80
C ARG A 208 -5.69 -6.60 -3.19
N GLU A 209 -6.15 -7.45 -2.27
CA GLU A 209 -7.42 -7.23 -1.55
C GLU A 209 -7.37 -5.96 -0.68
N ALA A 210 -6.26 -5.77 0.05
CA ALA A 210 -6.03 -4.58 0.86
C ALA A 210 -5.98 -3.30 0.01
N LEU A 211 -5.31 -3.38 -1.14
CA LEU A 211 -5.20 -2.28 -2.10
C LEU A 211 -6.55 -1.90 -2.69
N PHE A 212 -7.33 -2.89 -3.14
CA PHE A 212 -8.69 -2.69 -3.62
C PHE A 212 -9.56 -1.97 -2.58
N THR A 213 -9.41 -2.38 -1.31
CA THR A 213 -10.12 -1.76 -0.19
C THR A 213 -9.67 -0.32 0.02
N ALA A 214 -8.37 -0.04 0.03
CA ALA A 214 -7.79 1.30 0.19
C ALA A 214 -8.30 2.28 -0.88
N GLN A 215 -8.29 1.85 -2.15
CA GLN A 215 -8.83 2.65 -3.26
C GLN A 215 -10.30 3.01 -3.04
N LYS A 216 -11.11 2.02 -2.65
CA LYS A 216 -12.55 2.18 -2.45
C LYS A 216 -12.87 3.15 -1.32
N VAL A 217 -12.17 3.06 -0.19
CA VAL A 217 -12.44 3.93 0.98
C VAL A 217 -11.92 5.35 0.77
N MET A 218 -10.81 5.52 0.06
CA MET A 218 -10.25 6.82 -0.27
C MET A 218 -11.03 7.54 -1.38
N GLN A 219 -11.93 6.84 -2.09
CA GLN A 219 -12.64 7.34 -3.28
C GLN A 219 -11.66 7.88 -4.34
N LYS A 220 -10.45 7.31 -4.35
CA LYS A 220 -9.41 7.66 -5.31
C LYS A 220 -9.45 6.61 -6.41
N PRO A 221 -9.86 6.98 -7.63
CA PRO A 221 -9.54 6.18 -8.80
C PRO A 221 -8.05 6.40 -9.08
N VAL A 222 -7.21 5.60 -8.46
CA VAL A 222 -5.79 5.52 -8.82
C VAL A 222 -5.47 4.05 -9.00
N PHE A 223 -4.90 3.71 -10.16
CA PHE A 223 -5.08 2.48 -10.92
C PHE A 223 -6.42 2.46 -11.69
N ASN A 224 -6.60 3.35 -12.67
CA ASN A 224 -7.70 3.30 -13.68
C ASN A 224 -7.61 2.04 -14.58
N ASN A 225 -7.32 0.86 -14.02
CA ASN A 225 -6.66 -0.23 -14.74
C ASN A 225 -5.37 0.27 -15.41
N ASP A 226 -4.56 1.05 -14.71
CA ASP A 226 -3.29 1.59 -15.24
C ASP A 226 -2.06 0.94 -14.63
N TYR A 227 -2.21 0.01 -13.68
CA TYR A 227 -1.05 -0.71 -13.18
C TYR A 227 -1.43 -2.14 -12.82
N SER A 228 -0.42 -3.01 -12.79
CA SER A 228 -0.53 -4.39 -12.34
C SER A 228 0.52 -4.69 -11.28
N ILE A 229 0.18 -5.53 -10.31
CA ILE A 229 1.12 -5.98 -9.28
C ILE A 229 1.50 -7.41 -9.59
N LYS A 230 2.79 -7.72 -9.68
CA LYS A 230 3.29 -9.07 -9.92
C LYS A 230 4.47 -9.36 -8.98
N PRO A 231 4.76 -10.63 -8.69
CA PRO A 231 6.00 -11.00 -8.02
C PRO A 231 7.22 -10.49 -8.80
N PHE A 232 8.25 -10.04 -8.10
CA PHE A 232 9.59 -9.92 -8.67
C PHE A 232 10.06 -11.31 -9.14
N ILE A 233 10.71 -11.39 -10.30
CA ILE A 233 11.32 -12.62 -10.80
C ILE A 233 12.83 -12.45 -10.69
N ASP A 234 13.46 -13.33 -9.95
CA ASP A 234 14.91 -13.38 -9.84
C ASP A 234 15.52 -13.74 -11.20
N SER A 235 16.43 -12.91 -11.70
CA SER A 235 16.99 -13.04 -13.06
C SER A 235 17.85 -14.28 -13.24
N ASP A 236 18.47 -14.76 -12.17
CA ASP A 236 19.44 -15.86 -12.21
C ASP A 236 18.72 -17.21 -12.15
N THR A 237 17.61 -17.27 -11.41
CA THR A 237 16.87 -18.51 -11.12
C THR A 237 15.54 -18.60 -11.86
N GLY A 238 14.98 -17.48 -12.33
CA GLY A 238 13.63 -17.40 -12.90
C GLY A 238 12.51 -17.63 -11.88
N ILE A 239 12.83 -17.67 -10.58
CA ILE A 239 11.86 -17.98 -9.52
C ILE A 239 11.15 -16.70 -9.09
N PRO A 240 9.80 -16.69 -9.03
CA PRO A 240 9.06 -15.55 -8.51
C PRO A 240 9.24 -15.45 -6.99
N SER A 241 9.59 -14.26 -6.49
CA SER A 241 9.64 -13.98 -5.06
C SER A 241 8.25 -14.08 -4.44
N HIS A 242 8.16 -14.73 -3.28
CA HIS A 242 6.92 -14.82 -2.54
C HIS A 242 6.58 -13.53 -1.79
N LYS A 243 7.58 -12.69 -1.52
CA LYS A 243 7.47 -11.51 -0.65
C LYS A 243 7.66 -10.21 -1.41
N TYR A 244 8.50 -10.20 -2.43
CA TYR A 244 8.83 -9.00 -3.19
C TYR A 244 7.89 -8.85 -4.39
N LEU A 245 7.10 -7.78 -4.37
CA LEU A 245 6.08 -7.43 -5.34
C LEU A 245 6.50 -6.17 -6.11
N LEU A 246 6.32 -6.20 -7.42
CA LEU A 246 6.55 -5.06 -8.31
C LEU A 246 5.22 -4.53 -8.84
N ILE A 247 5.09 -3.20 -8.80
CA ILE A 247 4.01 -2.45 -9.42
C ILE A 247 4.48 -1.97 -10.79
N TYR A 248 3.80 -2.44 -11.84
CA TYR A 248 4.06 -2.09 -13.23
C TYR A 248 3.04 -1.08 -13.70
N LYS A 249 3.47 -0.01 -14.36
CA LYS A 249 2.56 0.89 -15.07
C LYS A 249 2.13 0.25 -16.39
N ASN A 250 0.84 0.26 -16.68
CA ASN A 250 0.26 -0.39 -17.85
C ASN A 250 0.77 0.28 -19.13
N GLY A 251 1.17 -0.57 -20.07
CA GLY A 251 2.03 -0.22 -21.20
C GLY A 251 3.40 -0.92 -21.13
N GLU A 252 3.82 -1.38 -19.95
CA GLU A 252 4.99 -2.23 -19.74
C GLU A 252 4.58 -3.66 -19.50
N ASN A 253 4.90 -4.54 -20.46
CA ASN A 253 4.59 -5.96 -20.37
C ASN A 253 5.81 -6.69 -19.81
N PRO A 254 5.70 -7.48 -18.72
CA PRO A 254 6.86 -8.18 -18.14
C PRO A 254 7.43 -9.26 -19.07
N GLU A 255 6.69 -9.67 -20.10
CA GLU A 255 7.17 -10.61 -21.13
C GLU A 255 8.21 -9.98 -22.07
N ASN A 256 8.29 -8.65 -22.14
CA ASN A 256 9.33 -7.98 -22.95
C ASN A 256 10.70 -7.94 -22.25
N ASP A 257 10.77 -8.31 -20.96
CA ASP A 257 11.98 -8.25 -20.14
C ASP A 257 12.60 -9.65 -19.91
N LEU A 258 11.94 -10.72 -20.38
CA LEU A 258 12.61 -12.00 -20.57
C LEU A 258 13.47 -11.85 -21.82
N GLU A 259 14.66 -11.28 -21.66
CA GLU A 259 15.74 -11.57 -22.59
C GLU A 259 15.91 -13.09 -22.59
N THR A 260 15.36 -13.74 -23.62
CA THR A 260 15.87 -15.03 -24.05
C THR A 260 17.39 -14.88 -24.05
N PRO A 261 18.16 -15.71 -23.32
CA PRO A 261 19.60 -15.70 -23.51
C PRO A 261 19.79 -15.96 -25.00
N ASP A 262 20.43 -15.02 -25.71
CA ASP A 262 20.70 -15.12 -27.13
C ASP A 262 21.00 -16.57 -27.45
N SER A 263 20.04 -17.21 -28.10
CA SER A 263 20.21 -18.57 -28.58
C SER A 263 21.32 -18.45 -29.60
N LYS A 264 22.53 -18.83 -29.17
CA LYS A 264 23.72 -19.05 -29.97
C LYS A 264 23.39 -19.05 -31.46
N ASP A 265 23.79 -17.98 -32.14
CA ASP A 265 24.20 -18.09 -33.53
C ASP A 265 25.41 -19.02 -33.56
N THR A 266 25.13 -20.32 -33.51
CA THR A 266 25.99 -21.34 -34.09
C THR A 266 25.69 -21.28 -35.59
N GLU A 267 26.15 -20.21 -36.23
CA GLU A 267 26.41 -20.27 -37.66
C GLU A 267 27.77 -20.93 -37.83
N ASP A 268 27.72 -22.13 -38.41
CA ASP A 268 28.85 -22.98 -38.69
C ASP A 268 29.96 -22.21 -39.42
N ALA A 269 31.11 -22.04 -38.77
CA ALA A 269 32.31 -21.49 -39.39
C ALA A 269 33.11 -22.54 -40.18
N VAL A 270 32.50 -23.69 -40.50
CA VAL A 270 33.14 -24.80 -41.22
C VAL A 270 32.05 -25.59 -41.96
N ASP A 271 32.21 -25.80 -43.26
CA ASP A 271 31.35 -26.75 -43.99
C ASP A 271 31.73 -28.21 -43.71
N GLU A 272 30.93 -29.18 -44.16
CA GLU A 272 31.15 -30.61 -43.92
C GLU A 272 32.47 -31.17 -44.53
N ASN A 273 33.24 -30.34 -45.24
CA ASN A 273 34.56 -30.68 -45.78
C ASN A 273 35.73 -29.93 -45.10
N GLY A 274 35.47 -29.11 -44.08
CA GLY A 274 36.53 -28.50 -43.28
C GLY A 274 37.05 -27.16 -43.78
N ASP A 275 36.41 -26.52 -44.77
CA ASP A 275 36.92 -25.26 -45.33
C ASP A 275 36.30 -24.02 -44.66
N ILE A 276 37.15 -23.01 -44.43
CA ILE A 276 36.80 -21.75 -43.74
C ILE A 276 36.21 -20.78 -44.76
N THR A 277 34.94 -20.39 -44.59
CA THR A 277 34.19 -19.58 -45.57
C THR A 277 34.32 -18.07 -45.40
N ASN A 278 35.06 -17.59 -44.39
CA ASN A 278 35.28 -16.15 -44.21
C ASN A 278 36.70 -15.84 -43.68
N PRO A 279 37.66 -15.49 -44.56
CA PRO A 279 39.05 -15.25 -44.19
C PRO A 279 39.30 -13.92 -43.48
N ASP A 280 38.32 -13.00 -43.42
CA ASP A 280 38.49 -11.65 -42.84
C ASP A 280 38.30 -11.60 -41.31
N LYS A 281 38.23 -12.74 -40.62
CA LYS A 281 38.19 -12.83 -39.15
C LYS A 281 39.49 -13.29 -38.49
N LEU A 282 40.61 -13.29 -39.22
CA LEU A 282 41.93 -13.61 -38.67
C LEU A 282 42.87 -12.39 -38.63
N GLU A 283 42.66 -11.53 -37.63
CA GLU A 283 43.73 -10.75 -36.99
C GLU A 283 43.48 -10.91 -35.47
N GLY A 284 44.30 -11.60 -34.64
CA GLY A 284 45.76 -11.54 -34.51
C GLY A 284 46.10 -10.28 -33.70
N GLY A 285 46.37 -10.31 -32.39
CA GLY A 285 47.20 -11.26 -31.67
C GLY A 285 48.66 -10.79 -31.69
N ALA A 286 49.04 -9.97 -30.70
CA ALA A 286 50.36 -9.91 -30.07
C ALA A 286 50.21 -9.25 -28.69
#